data_AF-A0A661YTY8-F1
#
_entry.id   AF-A0A661YTY8-F1
#
_cell.length_a   1.000
_cell.length_b   1.000
_cell.length_c   1.000
_cell.angle_alpha   90.00
_cell.angle_beta   90.00
_cell.angle_gamma   90.00
#
_symmetry.space_group_name_H-M   'P 1'
#
loop_
_entity.id
_entity.type
_entity.pdbx_description
1 polymer ?
#
loop_
_entity_poly.entity_id
_entity_poly.type
_entity_poly.pdbx_seq_one_letter_code
_entity_poly.pdbx_strand_id
1 'polypeptide(L)'
;NDEETECDTYGGLYQWDEMMQYAKNDSPGICPDGWHLPTLQEWETLEMALGMPEEQATATSGWQGTVEGNMLKYGGSTGFVALMGGNRSSSGNFILGGLGTAFWTATQSTTYNAKARSFDTDHSQINHTNYSKEYGHAVRCVED
;
A
#
# COMPACT_ATOMS: atom_id res chain seq x y z
N ASN A 1 -0.98 -8.94 -12.12
CA ASN A 1 -2.17 -9.79 -12.08
C ASN A 1 -2.60 -9.81 -13.50
N ASP A 2 -2.30 -10.89 -14.21
CA ASP A 2 -2.16 -10.80 -15.67
C ASP A 2 -3.40 -11.39 -16.38
N GLU A 3 -4.40 -11.82 -15.60
CA GLU A 3 -5.72 -12.18 -16.08
C GLU A 3 -6.66 -10.96 -16.01
N GLU A 4 -7.23 -10.57 -17.15
CA GLU A 4 -8.08 -9.36 -17.30
C GLU A 4 -9.18 -9.27 -16.22
N THR A 5 -9.78 -10.40 -15.84
CA THR A 5 -10.87 -10.45 -14.87
C THR A 5 -10.45 -10.09 -13.44
N GLU A 6 -9.19 -10.36 -13.07
CA GLU A 6 -8.70 -9.99 -11.74
C GLU A 6 -8.18 -8.55 -11.70
N CYS A 7 -7.71 -8.00 -12.83
CA CYS A 7 -7.40 -6.57 -12.97
C CYS A 7 -8.63 -5.67 -12.74
N ASP A 8 -9.79 -6.06 -13.27
CA ASP A 8 -11.02 -5.27 -13.10
C ASP A 8 -11.49 -5.22 -11.63
N THR A 9 -11.17 -6.25 -10.84
CA THR A 9 -11.64 -6.38 -9.46
C THR A 9 -10.61 -5.88 -8.44
N TYR A 10 -9.33 -6.25 -8.62
CA TYR A 10 -8.27 -6.02 -7.64
C TYR A 10 -7.24 -4.97 -8.10
N GLY A 11 -7.29 -4.57 -9.36
CA GLY A 11 -6.31 -3.66 -9.96
C GLY A 11 -4.98 -4.33 -10.29
N GLY A 12 -4.06 -3.52 -10.82
CA GLY A 12 -2.70 -3.94 -11.14
C GLY A 12 -1.80 -4.06 -9.90
N LEU A 13 -0.79 -4.94 -10.00
CA LEU A 13 0.27 -5.08 -9.02
C LEU A 13 1.57 -4.59 -9.66
N TYR A 14 2.12 -3.50 -9.12
CA TYR A 14 3.22 -2.78 -9.74
C TYR A 14 4.49 -2.96 -8.93
N GLN A 15 5.62 -3.16 -9.62
CA GLN A 15 6.92 -2.96 -8.97
C GLN A 15 7.09 -1.50 -8.58
N TRP A 16 7.89 -1.21 -7.54
CA TRP A 16 7.95 0.17 -7.03
C TRP A 16 8.52 1.14 -8.06
N ASP A 17 9.58 0.76 -8.78
CA ASP A 17 10.16 1.62 -9.80
C ASP A 17 9.18 1.80 -10.99
N GLU A 18 8.38 0.78 -11.33
CA GLU A 18 7.32 0.88 -12.34
C GLU A 18 6.21 1.85 -11.88
N MET A 19 5.79 1.75 -10.62
CA MET A 19 4.82 2.65 -10.01
C MET A 19 5.30 4.12 -10.07
N MET A 20 6.60 4.35 -9.82
CA MET A 20 7.20 5.68 -9.88
C MET A 20 7.50 6.14 -11.33
N GLN A 21 7.14 5.36 -12.35
CA GLN A 21 7.53 5.56 -13.75
C GLN A 21 9.05 5.71 -13.95
N TYR A 22 9.84 5.00 -13.14
CA TYR A 22 11.30 5.07 -13.09
C TYR A 22 11.86 6.48 -12.82
N ALA A 23 11.01 7.41 -12.35
CA ALA A 23 11.40 8.77 -11.99
C ALA A 23 12.01 8.78 -10.59
N LYS A 24 12.99 9.68 -10.39
CA LYS A 24 13.76 9.73 -9.14
C LYS A 24 13.17 10.65 -8.07
N ASN A 25 12.33 11.63 -8.39
CA ASN A 25 11.61 12.55 -7.47
C ASN A 25 10.49 13.32 -8.21
N ASP A 26 9.50 13.86 -7.47
CA ASP A 26 8.41 14.78 -7.90
C ASP A 26 7.56 14.34 -9.10
N SER A 27 7.49 13.03 -9.36
CA SER A 27 6.59 12.47 -10.36
C SER A 27 5.24 12.13 -9.73
N PRO A 28 4.11 12.40 -10.40
CA PRO A 28 2.81 11.84 -10.01
C PRO A 28 2.79 10.29 -10.12
N GLY A 29 3.84 9.68 -10.66
CA GLY A 29 3.94 8.25 -10.87
C GLY A 29 2.87 7.77 -11.84
N ILE A 30 2.29 6.59 -11.64
CA ILE A 30 1.23 6.07 -12.53
C ILE A 30 -0.09 6.84 -12.43
N CYS A 31 -0.22 7.75 -11.48
CA CYS A 31 -1.46 8.45 -11.21
C CYS A 31 -1.83 9.42 -12.35
N PRO A 32 -3.14 9.58 -12.64
CA PRO A 32 -3.60 10.53 -13.64
C PRO A 32 -3.36 11.98 -13.19
N ASP A 33 -3.49 12.92 -14.12
CA ASP A 33 -3.38 14.36 -13.82
C ASP A 33 -4.36 14.80 -12.72
N GLY A 34 -3.88 15.63 -11.79
CA GLY A 34 -4.62 16.06 -10.59
C GLY A 34 -4.64 15.04 -9.46
N TRP A 35 -3.86 13.97 -9.59
CA TRP A 35 -3.67 12.95 -8.57
C TRP A 35 -2.18 12.64 -8.40
N HIS A 36 -1.80 12.23 -7.18
CA HIS A 36 -0.44 11.82 -6.85
C HIS A 36 -0.41 10.47 -6.13
N LEU A 37 0.78 9.87 -6.08
CA LEU A 37 1.04 8.69 -5.26
C LEU A 37 1.21 9.09 -3.79
N PRO A 38 0.52 8.44 -2.83
CA PRO A 38 0.60 8.79 -1.43
C PRO A 38 2.02 8.57 -0.91
N THR A 39 2.56 9.60 -0.29
CA THR A 39 3.78 9.55 0.50
C THR A 39 3.57 8.79 1.80
N LEU A 40 4.66 8.42 2.47
CA LEU A 40 4.60 7.88 3.83
C LEU A 40 3.88 8.84 4.79
N GLN A 41 4.12 10.15 4.66
CA GLN A 41 3.56 11.15 5.57
C GLN A 41 2.04 11.30 5.42
N GLU A 42 1.51 11.12 4.22
CA GLU A 42 0.07 11.09 3.97
C GLU A 42 -0.59 9.84 4.54
N TRP A 43 0.08 8.69 4.45
CA TRP A 43 -0.35 7.48 5.16
C TRP A 43 -0.37 7.67 6.67
N GLU A 44 0.69 8.25 7.26
CA GLU A 44 0.74 8.56 8.68
C GLU A 44 -0.38 9.52 9.10
N THR A 45 -0.67 10.53 8.27
CA THR A 45 -1.77 11.47 8.49
C THR A 45 -3.12 10.76 8.47
N LEU A 46 -3.36 9.86 7.51
CA LEU A 46 -4.56 9.04 7.45
C LEU A 46 -4.70 8.17 8.70
N GLU A 47 -3.63 7.49 9.11
CA GLU A 47 -3.60 6.61 10.29
C GLU A 47 -3.94 7.38 11.57
N MET A 48 -3.34 8.56 11.76
CA MET A 48 -3.64 9.42 12.90
C MET A 48 -5.07 9.98 12.87
N ALA A 49 -5.60 10.30 11.68
CA ALA A 49 -6.99 10.73 11.54
C ALA A 49 -8.00 9.63 11.93
N LEU A 50 -7.60 8.35 11.85
CA LEU A 50 -8.38 7.21 12.32
C LEU A 50 -8.22 6.92 13.82
N GLY A 51 -7.37 7.67 14.52
CA GLY A 51 -7.15 7.56 15.96
C GLY A 51 -5.86 6.84 16.36
N MET A 52 -5.00 6.47 15.40
CA MET A 52 -3.70 5.87 15.72
C MET A 52 -2.80 6.92 16.41
N PRO A 53 -2.14 6.59 17.54
CA PRO A 53 -1.17 7.49 18.15
C PRO A 53 0.01 7.77 17.22
N GLU A 54 0.52 9.02 17.22
CA GLU A 54 1.65 9.45 16.37
C GLU A 54 2.89 8.54 16.49
N GLU A 55 3.22 8.11 17.72
CA GLU A 55 4.34 7.18 17.96
C GLU A 55 4.18 5.86 17.19
N GLN A 56 2.95 5.37 17.03
CA GLN A 56 2.65 4.15 16.28
C GLN A 56 2.57 4.42 14.77
N ALA A 57 1.95 5.54 14.36
CA ALA A 57 1.85 5.93 12.94
C ALA A 57 3.24 6.09 12.30
N THR A 58 4.16 6.73 13.03
CA THR A 58 5.55 6.96 12.59
C THR A 58 6.48 5.75 12.82
N ALA A 59 5.98 4.66 13.43
CA ALA A 59 6.80 3.48 13.66
C ALA A 59 7.27 2.88 12.33
N THR A 60 8.55 2.51 12.26
CA THR A 60 9.18 2.11 10.99
C THR A 60 8.89 0.67 10.58
N SER A 61 8.34 -0.15 11.48
CA SER A 61 8.02 -1.55 11.21
C SER A 61 6.99 -2.13 12.19
N GLY A 62 6.31 -3.20 11.78
CA GLY A 62 5.46 -4.03 12.62
C GLY A 62 3.99 -3.63 12.58
N TRP A 63 3.16 -4.38 13.31
CA TRP A 63 1.72 -4.15 13.41
C TRP A 63 1.42 -2.99 14.36
N GLN A 64 0.88 -1.91 13.81
CA GLN A 64 0.60 -0.65 14.49
C GLN A 64 -0.90 -0.36 14.58
N GLY A 65 -1.26 0.43 15.59
CA GLY A 65 -2.64 0.71 15.92
C GLY A 65 -3.30 -0.44 16.70
N THR A 66 -4.63 -0.38 16.73
CA THR A 66 -5.49 -1.36 17.38
C THR A 66 -6.58 -1.85 16.43
N VAL A 67 -7.27 -0.95 15.73
CA VAL A 67 -8.45 -1.28 14.88
C VAL A 67 -8.48 -0.52 13.55
N GLU A 68 -7.58 0.42 13.35
CA GLU A 68 -7.50 1.32 12.20
C GLU A 68 -7.32 0.51 10.91
N GLY A 69 -6.59 -0.61 10.97
CA GLY A 69 -6.49 -1.55 9.87
C GLY A 69 -7.84 -2.11 9.44
N ASN A 70 -8.70 -2.51 10.38
CA ASN A 70 -10.05 -2.96 10.06
C ASN A 70 -10.95 -1.85 9.52
N MET A 71 -10.75 -0.60 9.95
CA MET A 71 -11.51 0.53 9.43
C MET A 71 -11.23 0.80 7.94
N LEU A 72 -10.02 0.46 7.47
CA LEU A 72 -9.60 0.60 6.07
C LEU A 72 -9.99 -0.59 5.18
N LYS A 73 -10.25 -1.76 5.75
CA LYS A 73 -10.59 -2.98 5.00
C LYS A 73 -12.01 -2.97 4.43
N TYR A 74 -12.33 -3.97 3.61
CA TYR A 74 -13.70 -4.23 3.17
C TYR A 74 -14.65 -4.36 4.37
N GLY A 75 -15.76 -3.63 4.33
CA GLY A 75 -16.72 -3.54 5.45
C GLY A 75 -16.30 -2.60 6.58
N GLY A 76 -15.15 -1.93 6.45
CA GLY A 76 -14.69 -0.89 7.38
C GLY A 76 -15.47 0.42 7.23
N SER A 77 -15.21 1.37 8.12
CA SER A 77 -15.95 2.63 8.27
C SER A 77 -15.48 3.79 7.37
N THR A 78 -14.35 3.63 6.67
CA THR A 78 -13.68 4.74 5.96
C THR A 78 -14.03 4.85 4.48
N GLY A 79 -14.59 3.79 3.89
CA GLY A 79 -14.77 3.70 2.43
C GLY A 79 -13.48 3.46 1.64
N PHE A 80 -12.32 3.31 2.29
CA PHE A 80 -11.05 3.01 1.61
C PHE A 80 -11.07 1.65 0.89
N VAL A 81 -11.68 0.64 1.54
CA VAL A 81 -11.86 -0.72 1.01
C VAL A 81 -10.53 -1.33 0.50
N ALA A 82 -9.63 -1.62 1.44
CA ALA A 82 -8.45 -2.44 1.17
C ALA A 82 -8.91 -3.88 0.84
N LEU A 83 -8.95 -4.20 -0.46
CA LEU A 83 -9.26 -5.55 -0.94
C LEU A 83 -8.04 -6.45 -0.76
N MET A 84 -8.24 -7.64 -0.19
CA MET A 84 -7.20 -8.67 -0.03
C MET A 84 -6.88 -9.34 -1.37
N GLY A 85 -6.49 -8.55 -2.37
CA GLY A 85 -6.22 -9.00 -3.74
C GLY A 85 -4.87 -9.69 -3.94
N GLY A 86 -4.10 -9.90 -2.86
CA GLY A 86 -2.78 -10.51 -2.95
C GLY A 86 -1.68 -9.54 -3.41
N ASN A 87 -0.53 -10.12 -3.72
CA ASN A 87 0.69 -9.44 -4.13
C ASN A 87 1.46 -10.28 -5.15
N ARG A 88 2.47 -9.70 -5.80
CA ARG A 88 3.44 -10.41 -6.63
C ARG A 88 4.76 -10.51 -5.86
N SER A 89 5.30 -11.71 -5.71
CA SER A 89 6.61 -11.94 -5.11
C SER A 89 7.73 -11.36 -5.99
N SER A 90 8.94 -11.22 -5.43
CA SER A 90 10.12 -10.83 -6.22
C SER A 90 10.45 -11.82 -7.36
N SER A 91 10.12 -13.10 -7.19
CA SER A 91 10.24 -14.14 -8.22
C SER A 91 9.10 -14.12 -9.25
N GLY A 92 8.14 -13.22 -9.11
CA GLY A 92 7.02 -13.03 -10.04
C GLY A 92 5.80 -13.92 -9.82
N ASN A 93 5.76 -14.66 -8.71
CA ASN A 93 4.61 -15.49 -8.37
C ASN A 93 3.52 -14.64 -7.68
N PHE A 94 2.26 -14.93 -7.99
CA PHE A 94 1.15 -14.37 -7.22
C PHE A 94 1.06 -15.04 -5.85
N ILE A 95 0.86 -14.24 -4.80
CA ILE A 95 0.83 -14.67 -3.40
C ILE A 95 -0.28 -13.95 -2.62
N LEU A 96 -0.75 -14.57 -1.54
CA LEU A 96 -1.68 -13.97 -0.56
C LEU A 96 -3.06 -13.54 -1.13
N GLY A 97 -3.46 -14.05 -2.31
CA GLY A 97 -4.81 -13.82 -2.84
C GLY A 97 -5.89 -14.24 -1.84
N GLY A 98 -6.78 -13.32 -1.50
CA GLY A 98 -7.84 -13.49 -0.49
C GLY A 98 -7.37 -13.37 0.96
N LEU A 99 -6.06 -13.32 1.22
CA LEU A 99 -5.48 -13.37 2.57
C LEU A 99 -4.78 -12.08 2.99
N GLY A 100 -4.25 -11.31 2.04
CA GLY A 100 -3.56 -10.07 2.34
C GLY A 100 -3.39 -9.16 1.14
N THR A 101 -3.01 -7.92 1.42
CA THR A 101 -2.66 -6.93 0.40
C THR A 101 -1.60 -5.98 0.96
N ALA A 102 -0.78 -5.42 0.08
CA ALA A 102 0.11 -4.33 0.43
C ALA A 102 -0.09 -3.18 -0.55
N PHE A 103 0.07 -1.96 -0.04
CA PHE A 103 0.07 -0.73 -0.81
C PHE A 103 1.46 -0.11 -0.74
N TRP A 104 2.02 0.20 -1.91
CA TRP A 104 3.21 1.01 -1.98
C TRP A 104 2.94 2.44 -1.51
N THR A 105 3.95 3.06 -0.90
CA THR A 105 4.01 4.52 -0.81
C THR A 105 5.06 5.06 -1.79
N ALA A 106 4.97 6.33 -2.16
CA ALA A 106 5.98 7.01 -2.97
C ALA A 106 7.33 7.21 -2.24
N THR A 107 7.46 6.74 -0.99
CA THR A 107 8.64 6.97 -0.17
C THR A 107 9.62 5.80 -0.25
N GLN A 108 10.79 6.09 -0.79
CA GLN A 108 11.92 5.16 -0.79
C GLN A 108 12.47 4.95 0.64
N SER A 109 12.81 3.70 0.99
CA SER A 109 13.49 3.40 2.26
C SER A 109 15.00 3.24 2.08
N THR A 110 15.42 2.52 1.04
CA THR A 110 16.83 2.35 0.64
C THR A 110 16.90 2.27 -0.88
N THR A 111 18.10 2.13 -1.45
CA THR A 111 18.26 1.90 -2.89
C THR A 111 17.48 0.68 -3.41
N TYR A 112 17.26 -0.33 -2.56
CA TYR A 112 16.62 -1.60 -2.95
C TYR A 112 15.21 -1.79 -2.38
N ASN A 113 14.81 -0.98 -1.39
CA ASN A 113 13.54 -1.15 -0.69
C ASN A 113 12.73 0.14 -0.66
N ALA A 114 11.42 0.00 -0.65
CA ALA A 114 10.47 1.09 -0.48
C ALA A 114 9.51 0.83 0.69
N LYS A 115 8.93 1.90 1.21
CA LYS A 115 7.95 1.84 2.29
C LYS A 115 6.60 1.33 1.77
N ALA A 116 5.93 0.53 2.58
CA ALA A 116 4.60 0.01 2.27
C ALA A 116 3.75 -0.11 3.54
N ARG A 117 2.43 -0.16 3.33
CA ARG A 117 1.44 -0.56 4.34
C ARG A 117 0.82 -1.87 3.90
N SER A 118 0.85 -2.88 4.77
CA SER A 118 0.22 -4.18 4.49
C SER A 118 -0.85 -4.55 5.50
N PHE A 119 -1.81 -5.31 4.99
CA PHE A 119 -3.01 -5.75 5.69
C PHE A 119 -3.19 -7.24 5.43
N ASP A 120 -3.72 -7.95 6.42
CA ASP A 120 -4.15 -9.34 6.28
C ASP A 120 -5.53 -9.56 6.91
N THR A 121 -6.03 -10.78 6.84
CA THR A 121 -7.33 -11.16 7.43
C THR A 121 -7.31 -11.28 8.94
N ASP A 122 -6.14 -11.44 9.56
CA ASP A 122 -6.00 -11.93 10.93
C ASP A 122 -5.74 -10.79 11.93
N HIS A 123 -5.17 -9.67 11.47
CA HIS A 123 -4.79 -8.54 12.31
C HIS A 123 -5.69 -7.34 12.07
N SER A 124 -6.22 -6.73 13.14
CA SER A 124 -6.99 -5.48 13.05
C SER A 124 -6.12 -4.22 12.85
N GLN A 125 -4.81 -4.42 12.92
CA GLN A 125 -3.75 -3.42 12.85
C GLN A 125 -3.28 -3.20 11.41
N ILE A 126 -2.39 -2.22 11.21
CA ILE A 126 -1.72 -1.98 9.93
C ILE A 126 -0.27 -2.38 10.08
N ASN A 127 0.24 -3.21 9.18
CA ASN A 127 1.65 -3.58 9.21
C ASN A 127 2.49 -2.54 8.46
N HIS A 128 3.39 -1.88 9.18
CA HIS A 128 4.38 -0.98 8.61
C HIS A 128 5.57 -1.83 8.19
N THR A 129 6.04 -1.67 6.95
CA THR A 129 7.13 -2.51 6.45
C THR A 129 7.87 -1.86 5.29
N ASN A 130 9.04 -2.42 5.01
CA ASN A 130 9.82 -2.10 3.82
C ASN A 130 9.91 -3.36 2.98
N TYR A 131 9.49 -3.28 1.72
CA TYR A 131 9.63 -4.39 0.76
C TYR A 131 10.70 -4.09 -0.26
N SER A 132 11.32 -5.15 -0.79
CA SER A 132 12.15 -5.04 -1.99
C SER A 132 11.31 -4.48 -3.13
N LYS A 133 11.88 -3.53 -3.86
CA LYS A 133 11.22 -2.90 -5.03
C LYS A 133 10.87 -3.89 -6.14
N GLU A 134 11.40 -5.12 -6.08
CA GLU A 134 11.09 -6.23 -7.00
C GLU A 134 9.71 -6.88 -6.75
N TYR A 135 9.12 -6.68 -5.57
CA TYR A 135 7.75 -7.10 -5.30
C TYR A 135 6.75 -6.25 -6.09
N GLY A 136 5.61 -6.83 -6.45
CA GLY A 136 4.48 -6.09 -7.00
C GLY A 136 3.39 -5.92 -5.96
N HIS A 137 3.02 -4.68 -5.69
CA HIS A 137 1.97 -4.32 -4.71
C HIS A 137 0.93 -3.41 -5.36
N ALA A 138 -0.23 -3.29 -4.70
CA ALA A 138 -1.30 -2.43 -5.15
C ALA A 138 -0.92 -0.95 -5.00
N VAL A 139 -1.57 -0.11 -5.78
CA VAL A 139 -1.37 1.34 -5.81
C VAL A 139 -2.72 2.02 -5.66
N ARG A 140 -2.73 3.10 -4.88
CA ARG A 140 -3.87 4.03 -4.77
C ARG A 140 -3.34 5.43 -5.02
N CYS A 141 -4.08 6.21 -5.78
CA CYS A 141 -3.79 7.62 -6.00
C CYS A 141 -4.61 8.47 -5.03
N VAL A 142 -4.07 9.62 -4.66
CA VAL A 142 -4.74 10.64 -3.83
C VAL A 142 -4.96 11.87 -4.69
N GLU A 143 -6.12 12.51 -4.57
CA GLU A 143 -6.46 13.74 -5.30
C GLU A 143 -5.76 14.94 -4.65
N ASP A 144 -5.27 15.87 -5.48
CA ASP A 144 -4.55 17.08 -5.05
C ASP A 144 -5.45 18.17 -4.41
#